data_AF-A0A956W8X5-F1
#
_entry.id   AF-A0A956W8X5-F1
#
_cell.length_a   1.000
_cell.length_b   1.000
_cell.length_c   1.000
_cell.angle_alpha   90.00
_cell.angle_beta   90.00
_cell.angle_gamma   90.00
#
_symmetry.space_group_name_H-M   'P 1'
#
loop_
_entity.id
_entity.type
_entity.pdbx_description
1 polymer ?
#
loop_
_entity_poly.entity_id
_entity_poly.type
_entity_poly.pdbx_seq_one_letter_code
_entity_poly.pdbx_strand_id
1 'polypeptide(L)'
;HAALVVTEDNDLAGIVTVDDLQAAAASEVASESSVVGDIATRDVIVAQPGQFVADALAQTGADSARQLPVVEERGGRLVPVGLLRRNDVLVAYLRGRERLAMSAARSRPAGDGGELEEVISTEIAVERASRANGVTLAELGLPRDAVVTAVERDGHLIVPRGQLRLLAGDRLRLLGSRSALAVGLSRFEEAPRA
;
A
#
# COMPACT_ATOMS: atom_id res chain seq x y z
N HIS A 1 2.83 -9.60 -3.38
CA HIS A 1 3.38 -8.80 -4.50
C HIS A 1 2.72 -9.26 -5.79
N ALA A 2 2.68 -8.42 -6.81
CA ALA A 2 2.23 -8.84 -8.13
C ALA A 2 2.96 -8.12 -9.25
N ALA A 3 2.92 -8.74 -10.41
CA ALA A 3 3.46 -8.25 -11.66
C ALA A 3 2.35 -8.21 -12.70
N LEU A 4 2.39 -7.18 -13.54
CA LEU A 4 1.56 -7.13 -14.74
C LEU A 4 2.17 -8.04 -15.78
N VAL A 5 1.34 -8.85 -16.42
CA VAL A 5 1.72 -9.65 -17.58
C VAL A 5 1.32 -8.85 -18.80
N VAL A 6 2.28 -8.63 -19.69
CA VAL A 6 2.08 -7.87 -20.93
C VAL A 6 2.50 -8.69 -22.12
N THR A 7 1.89 -8.41 -23.27
CA THR A 7 2.34 -8.97 -24.56
C THR A 7 3.64 -8.29 -25.03
N GLU A 8 4.24 -8.80 -26.10
CA GLU A 8 5.40 -8.16 -26.75
C GLU A 8 5.11 -6.72 -27.20
N ASP A 9 3.85 -6.42 -27.50
CA ASP A 9 3.38 -5.09 -27.91
C ASP A 9 3.02 -4.16 -26.72
N ASN A 10 3.35 -4.55 -25.48
CA ASN A 10 3.02 -3.87 -24.22
C ASN A 10 1.52 -3.78 -23.90
N ASP A 11 0.69 -4.63 -24.50
CA ASP A 11 -0.73 -4.70 -24.15
C ASP A 11 -0.92 -5.51 -22.86
N LEU A 12 -1.82 -5.08 -21.98
CA LEU A 12 -2.09 -5.77 -20.72
C LEU A 12 -2.74 -7.13 -20.99
N ALA A 13 -2.02 -8.21 -20.68
CA ALA A 13 -2.49 -9.58 -20.83
C ALA A 13 -3.03 -10.19 -19.52
N GLY A 14 -2.64 -9.62 -18.38
CA GLY A 14 -3.16 -10.06 -17.09
C GLY A 14 -2.33 -9.58 -15.90
N ILE A 15 -2.61 -10.18 -14.74
CA ILE A 15 -1.85 -9.96 -13.51
C ILE A 15 -1.51 -11.29 -12.85
N VAL A 16 -0.31 -11.38 -12.30
CA VAL A 16 0.15 -12.56 -11.55
C VAL A 16 0.65 -12.14 -10.18
N THR A 17 0.24 -12.87 -9.15
CA THR A 17 0.62 -12.65 -7.76
C THR A 17 1.57 -13.74 -7.27
N VAL A 18 2.16 -13.52 -6.09
CA VAL A 18 2.96 -14.55 -5.41
C VAL A 18 2.10 -15.78 -5.08
N ASP A 19 0.83 -15.58 -4.71
CA ASP A 19 -0.09 -16.67 -4.40
C ASP A 19 -0.30 -17.56 -5.64
N ASP A 20 -0.42 -16.96 -6.83
CA ASP A 20 -0.56 -17.69 -8.10
C ASP A 20 0.70 -18.49 -8.44
N LEU A 21 1.88 -17.90 -8.22
CA LEU A 21 3.17 -18.58 -8.44
C LEU A 21 3.35 -19.77 -7.48
N GLN A 22 2.96 -19.61 -6.22
CA GLN A 22 3.03 -20.69 -5.22
C GLN A 22 2.05 -21.82 -5.53
N ALA A 23 0.81 -21.48 -5.90
CA ALA A 23 -0.19 -22.46 -6.30
C ALA A 23 0.28 -23.24 -7.55
N ALA A 24 0.88 -22.56 -8.52
CA ALA A 24 1.44 -23.19 -9.70
C ALA A 24 2.63 -24.12 -9.37
N ALA A 25 3.56 -23.67 -8.52
CA ALA A 25 4.73 -24.46 -8.13
C ALA A 25 4.38 -25.72 -7.31
N ALA A 26 3.26 -25.70 -6.59
CA ALA A 26 2.77 -26.84 -5.82
C ALA A 26 1.97 -27.86 -6.67
N SER A 27 1.67 -27.54 -7.93
CA SER A 27 0.94 -28.42 -8.84
C SER A 27 1.85 -29.49 -9.43
N GLU A 28 1.42 -30.76 -9.41
CA GLU A 28 2.13 -31.87 -10.08
C GLU A 28 2.18 -31.73 -11.61
N VAL A 29 1.46 -30.75 -12.17
CA VAL A 29 1.39 -30.41 -13.61
C VAL A 29 2.43 -29.34 -13.99
N ALA A 30 3.15 -28.76 -13.02
CA ALA A 30 4.17 -27.76 -13.30
C ALA A 30 5.32 -28.38 -14.09
N SER A 31 5.44 -27.95 -15.35
CA SER A 31 6.49 -28.39 -16.28
C SER A 31 7.46 -27.24 -16.53
N GLU A 32 8.67 -27.53 -17.01
CA GLU A 32 9.62 -26.48 -17.44
C GLU A 32 9.05 -25.59 -18.57
N SER A 33 7.99 -26.03 -19.26
CA SER A 33 7.30 -25.28 -20.30
C SER A 33 6.14 -24.39 -19.82
N SER A 34 5.80 -24.40 -18.53
CA SER A 34 4.69 -23.58 -18.01
C SER A 34 5.03 -22.10 -18.11
N VAL A 35 4.16 -21.30 -18.74
CA VAL A 35 4.38 -19.86 -18.95
C VAL A 35 3.54 -19.03 -17.98
N VAL A 36 3.98 -17.81 -17.69
CA VAL A 36 3.24 -16.89 -16.79
C VAL A 36 1.81 -16.62 -17.27
N GLY A 37 1.56 -16.71 -18.58
CA GLY A 37 0.24 -16.55 -19.18
C GLY A 37 -0.76 -17.67 -18.84
N ASP A 38 -0.30 -18.81 -18.34
CA ASP A 38 -1.14 -19.94 -17.92
C ASP A 38 -1.74 -19.71 -16.52
N ILE A 39 -1.06 -18.91 -15.71
CA ILE A 39 -1.40 -18.67 -14.29
C ILE A 39 -1.89 -17.24 -14.04
N ALA A 40 -1.78 -16.36 -15.04
CA ALA A 40 -2.21 -14.97 -14.93
C ALA A 40 -3.73 -14.87 -14.87
N THR A 41 -4.24 -14.06 -13.94
CA THR A 41 -5.64 -13.63 -13.95
C THR A 41 -5.83 -12.63 -15.10
N ARG A 42 -6.79 -12.93 -16.00
CA ARG A 42 -7.01 -12.15 -17.23
C ARG A 42 -8.08 -11.07 -17.11
N ASP A 43 -9.09 -11.31 -16.27
CA ASP A 43 -10.13 -10.32 -16.00
C ASP A 43 -9.61 -9.33 -14.96
N VAL A 44 -8.83 -8.36 -15.42
CA VAL A 44 -8.16 -7.40 -14.56
C VAL A 44 -8.90 -6.09 -14.59
N ILE A 45 -9.38 -5.68 -13.43
CA ILE A 45 -9.96 -4.35 -13.25
C ILE A 45 -8.84 -3.33 -13.32
N VAL A 46 -8.99 -2.36 -14.21
CA VAL A 46 -7.98 -1.33 -14.49
C VAL A 46 -8.48 0.05 -14.07
N ALA A 47 -7.55 0.96 -13.85
CA ALA A 47 -7.81 2.38 -13.70
C ALA A 47 -7.16 3.17 -14.84
N GLN A 48 -7.59 4.40 -15.05
CA GLN A 48 -7.02 5.30 -16.07
C GLN A 48 -6.26 6.47 -15.42
N PRO A 49 -5.21 7.02 -16.08
CA PRO A 49 -4.59 8.26 -15.65
C PRO A 49 -5.63 9.40 -15.52
N GLY A 50 -5.62 10.08 -14.38
CA GLY A 50 -6.57 11.17 -14.11
C GLY A 50 -7.96 10.73 -13.63
N GLN A 51 -8.26 9.42 -13.62
CA GLN A 51 -9.47 8.89 -13.00
C GLN A 51 -9.46 9.18 -11.49
N PHE A 52 -10.62 9.56 -10.94
CA PHE A 52 -10.72 9.69 -9.49
C PHE A 52 -10.59 8.33 -8.83
N VAL A 53 -9.81 8.28 -7.75
CA VAL A 53 -9.54 7.04 -7.02
C VAL A 53 -10.83 6.41 -6.47
N ALA A 54 -11.80 7.23 -6.05
CA ALA A 54 -13.11 6.75 -5.60
C ALA A 54 -13.85 5.98 -6.72
N ASP A 55 -13.85 6.52 -7.94
CA ASP A 55 -14.49 5.88 -9.08
C ASP A 55 -13.77 4.59 -9.48
N ALA A 56 -12.43 4.60 -9.42
CA ALA A 56 -11.62 3.41 -9.70
C ALA A 56 -11.93 2.27 -8.72
N LEU A 57 -12.18 2.58 -7.45
CA LEU A 57 -12.56 1.62 -6.41
C LEU A 57 -14.04 1.22 -6.43
N ALA A 58 -14.92 2.06 -6.98
CA ALA A 58 -16.35 1.75 -7.10
C ALA A 58 -16.67 0.78 -8.26
N GLN A 59 -15.68 0.43 -9.08
CA GLN A 59 -15.85 -0.55 -10.16
C GLN A 59 -16.22 -1.92 -9.59
N THR A 60 -17.19 -2.59 -10.23
CA THR A 60 -17.61 -3.94 -9.84
C THR A 60 -16.41 -4.88 -9.79
N GLY A 61 -16.19 -5.51 -8.63
CA GLY A 61 -15.08 -6.44 -8.39
C GLY A 61 -13.78 -5.77 -7.90
N ALA A 62 -13.70 -4.44 -7.87
CA ALA A 62 -12.50 -3.73 -7.40
C ALA A 62 -12.26 -3.94 -5.90
N ASP A 63 -13.32 -4.20 -5.12
CA ASP A 63 -13.23 -4.54 -3.70
C ASP A 63 -12.37 -5.78 -3.42
N SER A 64 -12.39 -6.73 -4.34
CA SER A 64 -11.58 -7.97 -4.30
C SER A 64 -10.17 -7.75 -4.86
N ALA A 65 -9.96 -6.69 -5.63
CA ALA A 65 -8.68 -6.39 -6.26
C ALA A 65 -7.72 -5.77 -5.23
N ARG A 66 -6.62 -6.47 -4.94
CA ARG A 66 -5.58 -5.94 -4.04
C ARG A 66 -4.77 -4.79 -4.66
N GLN A 67 -4.88 -4.65 -5.98
CA GLN A 67 -4.15 -3.70 -6.80
C GLN A 67 -4.90 -3.48 -8.13
N LEU A 68 -4.78 -2.27 -8.67
CA LEU A 68 -5.41 -1.83 -9.90
C LEU A 68 -4.30 -1.38 -10.86
N PRO A 69 -4.04 -2.08 -11.97
CA PRO A 69 -3.18 -1.56 -13.01
C PRO A 69 -3.74 -0.24 -13.53
N VAL A 70 -2.87 0.75 -13.72
CA VAL A 70 -3.23 1.99 -14.38
C VAL A 70 -2.82 1.86 -15.84
N VAL A 71 -3.76 2.00 -16.76
CA VAL A 71 -3.55 1.78 -18.20
C VAL A 71 -3.97 3.00 -19.02
N GLU A 72 -3.28 3.22 -20.14
CA GLU A 72 -3.71 4.12 -21.21
C GLU A 72 -4.26 3.32 -22.38
N GLU A 73 -5.41 3.76 -22.91
CA GLU A 73 -5.96 3.18 -24.13
C GLU A 73 -5.28 3.78 -25.37
N ARG A 74 -4.61 2.94 -26.16
CA ARG A 74 -3.87 3.37 -27.37
C ARG A 74 -4.20 2.47 -28.55
N GLY A 75 -5.17 2.91 -29.36
CA GLY A 75 -5.60 2.19 -30.55
C GLY A 75 -6.24 0.83 -30.21
N GLY A 76 -7.10 0.80 -29.18
CA GLY A 76 -7.79 -0.40 -28.71
C GLY A 76 -6.96 -1.32 -27.80
N ARG A 77 -5.71 -0.96 -27.49
CA ARG A 77 -4.84 -1.66 -26.54
C ARG A 77 -4.82 -0.95 -25.19
N LEU A 78 -4.73 -1.71 -24.11
CA LEU A 78 -4.57 -1.23 -22.74
C LEU A 78 -3.10 -1.28 -22.36
N VAL A 79 -2.39 -0.17 -22.52
CA VAL A 79 -0.95 -0.09 -22.22
C VAL A 79 -0.75 0.26 -20.75
N PRO A 80 -0.13 -0.61 -19.93
CA PRO A 80 0.11 -0.28 -18.53
C PRO A 80 1.11 0.86 -18.38
N VAL A 81 0.72 1.86 -17.60
CA VAL A 81 1.55 3.03 -17.26
C VAL A 81 1.80 3.13 -15.76
N GLY A 82 1.14 2.32 -14.94
CA GLY A 82 1.34 2.29 -13.51
C GLY A 82 0.58 1.19 -12.79
N LEU A 83 0.67 1.20 -11.47
CA LEU A 83 -0.03 0.28 -10.58
C LEU A 83 -0.46 1.04 -9.33
N LEU A 84 -1.75 1.06 -9.05
CA LEU A 84 -2.34 1.64 -7.86
C LEU A 84 -2.61 0.52 -6.84
N ARG A 85 -1.98 0.58 -5.67
CA ARG A 85 -2.22 -0.39 -4.59
C ARG A 85 -3.13 0.20 -3.54
N ARG A 86 -3.84 -0.64 -2.80
CA ARG A 86 -4.68 -0.21 -1.67
C ARG A 86 -3.91 0.62 -0.64
N ASN A 87 -2.64 0.29 -0.40
CA ASN A 87 -1.77 1.06 0.49
C ASN A 87 -1.46 2.45 -0.09
N ASP A 88 -1.28 2.57 -1.41
CA ASP A 88 -1.04 3.86 -2.06
C ASP A 88 -2.27 4.75 -1.97
N VAL A 89 -3.47 4.17 -2.13
CA VAL A 89 -4.73 4.89 -1.95
C VAL A 89 -4.90 5.39 -0.52
N LEU A 90 -4.64 4.53 0.47
CA LEU A 90 -4.74 4.93 1.88
C LEU A 90 -3.76 6.08 2.16
N VAL A 91 -2.49 5.93 1.80
CA VAL A 91 -1.47 6.98 1.99
C VAL A 91 -1.87 8.27 1.26
N ALA A 92 -2.36 8.17 0.03
CA ALA A 92 -2.78 9.33 -0.76
C ALA A 92 -4.01 10.03 -0.17
N TYR A 93 -5.01 9.28 0.29
CA TYR A 93 -6.20 9.81 0.95
C TYR A 93 -5.84 10.51 2.26
N LEU A 94 -5.04 9.85 3.11
CA LEU A 94 -4.64 10.41 4.39
C LEU A 94 -3.77 11.68 4.20
N ARG A 95 -2.88 11.71 3.19
CA ARG A 95 -2.12 12.93 2.79
C ARG A 95 -3.00 14.01 2.16
N GLY A 96 -4.06 13.62 1.45
CA GLY A 96 -5.06 14.52 0.91
C GLY A 96 -5.89 15.17 2.02
N ARG A 97 -6.30 14.37 3.02
CA ARG A 97 -6.98 14.84 4.22
C ARG A 97 -6.12 15.75 5.06
N GLU A 98 -4.84 15.46 5.26
CA GLU A 98 -3.93 16.36 5.97
C GLU A 98 -3.86 17.73 5.28
N ARG A 99 -3.70 17.74 3.95
CA ARG A 99 -3.70 18.99 3.16
C ARG A 99 -5.02 19.74 3.26
N LEU A 100 -6.14 19.03 3.21
CA LEU A 100 -7.48 19.63 3.37
C LEU A 100 -7.72 20.09 4.81
N ALA A 101 -7.27 19.38 5.83
CA ALA A 101 -7.37 19.77 7.24
C ALA A 101 -6.49 21.00 7.54
N MET A 102 -5.28 21.08 7.00
CA MET A 102 -4.44 22.29 7.07
C MET A 102 -5.07 23.47 6.33
N SER A 103 -5.83 23.22 5.26
CA SER A 103 -6.56 24.24 4.50
C SER A 103 -7.87 24.67 5.19
N ALA A 104 -8.58 23.72 5.79
CA ALA A 104 -9.88 23.89 6.45
C ALA A 104 -9.74 24.41 7.89
N ALA A 105 -8.62 24.17 8.57
CA ALA A 105 -8.30 24.75 9.87
C ALA A 105 -8.25 26.29 9.84
N ARG A 106 -8.15 26.90 8.64
CA ARG A 106 -8.26 28.34 8.45
C ARG A 106 -9.70 28.81 8.20
N SER A 107 -10.65 27.92 7.89
CA SER A 107 -12.00 28.28 7.46
C SER A 107 -12.99 27.10 7.52
N ARG A 108 -13.53 26.74 8.69
CA ARG A 108 -14.98 26.43 8.91
C ARG A 108 -15.29 25.85 10.30
N PRO A 109 -16.46 26.17 10.89
CA PRO A 109 -16.98 25.55 12.10
C PRO A 109 -17.63 24.18 11.82
N ALA A 110 -17.69 23.38 12.88
CA ALA A 110 -18.18 22.01 12.93
C ALA A 110 -19.64 21.86 12.49
N GLY A 111 -19.94 20.86 11.67
CA GLY A 111 -21.31 20.51 11.31
C GLY A 111 -21.42 19.44 10.22
N ASP A 112 -21.75 18.23 10.68
CA ASP A 112 -22.45 17.14 10.00
C ASP A 112 -21.71 16.31 8.92
N GLY A 113 -21.79 14.99 9.09
CA GLY A 113 -21.05 13.97 8.35
C GLY A 113 -20.39 13.00 9.33
N GLY A 114 -20.89 11.76 9.39
CA GLY A 114 -20.62 10.74 10.41
C GLY A 114 -19.17 10.67 10.88
N GLU A 115 -18.98 10.36 12.17
CA GLU A 115 -17.71 10.36 12.92
C GLU A 115 -16.57 9.58 12.24
N LEU A 116 -16.03 10.14 11.17
CA LEU A 116 -14.81 9.68 10.54
C LEU A 116 -13.68 10.18 11.43
N GLU A 117 -13.09 9.27 12.21
CA GLU A 117 -11.99 9.59 13.11
C GLU A 117 -10.95 10.51 12.45
N GLU A 118 -10.47 11.47 13.24
CA GLU A 118 -9.41 12.38 12.83
C GLU A 118 -8.17 11.58 12.43
N VAL A 119 -7.72 11.80 11.19
CA VAL A 119 -6.48 11.25 10.67
C VAL A 119 -5.36 12.20 11.05
N ILE A 120 -4.33 11.68 11.72
CA ILE A 120 -3.19 12.47 12.16
C ILE A 120 -1.90 11.84 11.64
N SER A 121 -0.85 12.65 11.50
CA SER A 121 0.50 12.16 11.25
C SER A 121 1.35 12.30 12.51
N THR A 122 2.19 11.31 12.74
CA THR A 122 3.18 11.33 13.83
C THR A 122 4.50 10.76 13.35
N GLU A 123 5.58 11.16 14.00
CA GLU A 123 6.92 10.65 13.75
C GLU A 123 7.41 9.88 14.97
N ILE A 124 8.06 8.74 14.73
CA ILE A 124 8.67 7.92 15.77
C ILE A 124 10.08 7.51 15.39
N ALA A 125 10.98 7.55 16.37
CA ALA A 125 12.32 7.01 16.23
C ALA A 125 12.35 5.56 16.70
N VAL A 126 13.07 4.71 15.97
CA VAL A 126 13.39 3.36 16.44
C VAL A 126 14.57 3.47 17.39
N GLU A 127 14.32 3.31 18.67
CA GLU A 127 15.38 3.26 19.69
C GLU A 127 16.07 1.90 19.72
N ARG A 128 17.28 1.82 20.30
CA ARG A 128 18.01 0.55 20.42
C ARG A 128 17.24 -0.52 21.19
N ALA A 129 16.52 -0.10 22.24
CA ALA A 129 15.71 -0.97 23.08
C ALA A 129 14.27 -1.19 22.56
N SER A 130 13.91 -0.52 21.46
CA SER A 130 12.59 -0.64 20.86
C SER A 130 12.33 -2.07 20.37
N ARG A 131 11.12 -2.56 20.60
CA ARG A 131 10.64 -3.84 20.01
C ARG A 131 10.65 -3.84 18.48
N ALA A 132 10.63 -2.67 17.86
CA ALA A 132 10.71 -2.53 16.41
C ALA A 132 12.13 -2.71 15.86
N ASN A 133 13.17 -2.58 16.70
CA ASN A 133 14.56 -2.69 16.25
C ASN A 133 14.87 -4.12 15.77
N GLY A 134 15.36 -4.23 14.54
CA GLY A 134 15.64 -5.51 13.89
C GLY A 134 14.41 -6.20 13.32
N VAL A 135 13.20 -5.65 13.46
CA VAL A 135 11.95 -6.20 12.91
C VAL A 135 11.65 -5.59 11.54
N THR A 136 11.05 -6.34 10.63
CA THR A 136 10.61 -5.79 9.34
C THR A 136 9.31 -5.01 9.46
N LEU A 137 9.08 -4.06 8.55
CA LEU A 137 7.82 -3.31 8.52
C LEU A 137 6.57 -4.20 8.43
N ALA A 138 6.64 -5.33 7.71
CA ALA A 138 5.54 -6.28 7.62
C ALA A 138 5.29 -7.02 8.94
N GLU A 139 6.35 -7.43 9.64
CA GLU A 139 6.27 -8.12 10.94
C GLU A 139 5.79 -7.20 12.06
N LEU A 140 5.96 -5.88 11.91
CA LEU A 140 5.50 -4.89 12.88
C LEU A 140 3.98 -4.97 13.13
N GLY A 141 3.22 -5.47 12.15
CA GLY A 141 1.80 -5.80 12.29
C GLY A 141 0.92 -4.60 12.64
N LEU A 142 1.15 -3.46 11.99
CA LEU A 142 0.37 -2.24 12.23
C LEU A 142 -1.12 -2.48 11.97
N PRO A 143 -2.01 -1.77 12.69
CA PRO A 143 -3.44 -1.80 12.42
C PRO A 143 -3.75 -1.41 10.96
N ARG A 144 -4.89 -1.91 10.42
CA ARG A 144 -5.29 -1.68 9.02
C ARG A 144 -5.40 -0.19 8.66
N ASP A 145 -5.73 0.65 9.64
CA ASP A 145 -5.92 2.10 9.46
C ASP A 145 -4.68 2.91 9.86
N ALA A 146 -3.50 2.27 9.97
CA ALA A 146 -2.22 2.91 10.20
C ALA A 146 -1.19 2.45 9.16
N VAL A 147 -0.43 3.41 8.61
CA VAL A 147 0.57 3.15 7.58
C VAL A 147 1.85 3.94 7.81
N VAL A 148 2.99 3.30 7.56
CA VAL A 148 4.28 3.98 7.47
C VAL A 148 4.40 4.60 6.09
N THR A 149 4.53 5.92 6.05
CA THR A 149 4.55 6.71 4.80
C THR A 149 5.96 7.08 4.34
N ALA A 150 6.93 7.03 5.24
CA ALA A 150 8.34 7.29 5.00
C ALA A 150 9.19 6.67 6.11
N VAL A 151 10.41 6.24 5.77
CA VAL A 151 11.47 5.95 6.73
C VAL A 151 12.66 6.83 6.38
N GLU A 152 13.26 7.51 7.34
CA GLU A 152 14.51 8.26 7.19
C GLU A 152 15.61 7.54 7.97
N ARG A 153 16.74 7.27 7.31
CA ARG A 153 17.93 6.68 7.91
C ARG A 153 19.14 7.48 7.46
N ASP A 154 19.95 7.94 8.41
CA ASP A 154 21.17 8.71 8.14
C ASP A 154 20.92 9.90 7.17
N GLY A 155 19.79 10.60 7.32
CA GLY A 155 19.39 11.72 6.48
C GLY A 155 18.84 11.35 5.09
N HIS A 156 18.70 10.07 4.77
CA HIS A 156 18.18 9.59 3.49
C HIS A 156 16.75 9.08 3.61
N LEU A 157 15.90 9.50 2.67
CA LEU A 157 14.53 9.03 2.56
C LEU A 157 14.49 7.62 1.92
N ILE A 158 13.89 6.67 2.64
CA ILE A 158 13.69 5.29 2.23
C ILE A 158 12.18 5.07 2.04
N VAL A 159 11.82 4.52 0.87
CA VAL A 159 10.42 4.15 0.58
C VAL A 159 10.03 2.92 1.41
N PRO A 160 8.98 3.00 2.25
CA PRO A 160 8.55 1.90 3.09
C PRO A 160 8.13 0.69 2.24
N ARG A 161 8.75 -0.46 2.48
CA ARG A 161 8.40 -1.75 1.88
C ARG A 161 8.26 -2.79 2.99
N GLY A 162 7.40 -3.79 2.81
CA GLY A 162 7.15 -4.80 3.84
C GLY A 162 8.43 -5.47 4.34
N GLN A 163 9.38 -5.78 3.46
CA GLN A 163 10.66 -6.41 3.83
C GLN A 163 11.71 -5.46 4.42
N LEU A 164 11.44 -4.15 4.50
CA LEU A 164 12.39 -3.19 5.06
C LEU A 164 12.61 -3.51 6.54
N ARG A 165 13.83 -3.90 6.90
CA ARG A 165 14.22 -4.13 8.29
C ARG A 165 14.52 -2.80 8.97
N LEU A 166 13.79 -2.54 10.05
CA LEU A 166 13.97 -1.35 10.88
C LEU A 166 15.22 -1.51 11.73
N LEU A 167 15.98 -0.43 11.85
CA LEU A 167 17.21 -0.38 12.65
C LEU A 167 17.13 0.80 13.61
N ALA A 168 17.82 0.66 14.75
CA ALA A 168 18.00 1.75 15.67
C ALA A 168 18.57 3.00 14.96
N GLY A 169 17.92 4.14 15.17
CA GLY A 169 18.24 5.40 14.48
C GLY A 169 17.31 5.72 13.31
N ASP A 170 16.48 4.78 12.85
CA ASP A 170 15.43 5.07 11.87
C ASP A 170 14.41 6.05 12.44
N ARG A 171 13.94 6.97 11.60
CA ARG A 171 12.77 7.82 11.88
C ARG A 171 11.65 7.49 10.91
N LEU A 172 10.51 7.08 11.44
CA LEU A 172 9.35 6.66 10.66
C LEU A 172 8.26 7.70 10.76
N ARG A 173 7.67 8.06 9.61
CA ARG A 173 6.44 8.85 9.58
C ARG A 173 5.23 7.94 9.46
N LEU A 174 4.43 7.89 10.51
CA LEU A 174 3.16 7.18 10.54
C LEU A 174 2.00 8.13 10.23
N LEU A 175 0.97 7.54 9.63
CA LEU A 175 -0.24 8.23 9.27
C LEU A 175 -1.41 7.26 9.49
N GLY A 176 -2.47 7.71 10.14
CA GLY A 176 -3.60 6.85 10.47
C GLY A 176 -4.61 7.54 11.35
N SER A 177 -5.68 6.83 11.71
CA SER A 177 -6.63 7.33 12.70
C SER A 177 -5.98 7.41 14.09
N ARG A 178 -6.51 8.27 14.96
CA ARG A 178 -5.99 8.42 16.33
C ARG A 178 -5.96 7.09 17.09
N SER A 179 -7.01 6.28 16.98
CA SER A 179 -7.09 4.96 17.63
C SER A 179 -6.08 3.96 17.04
N ALA A 180 -5.94 3.92 15.72
CA ALA A 180 -5.00 3.04 15.03
C ALA A 180 -3.54 3.40 15.34
N LEU A 181 -3.21 4.69 15.41
CA LEU A 181 -1.86 5.12 15.77
C LEU A 181 -1.53 4.83 17.23
N ALA A 182 -2.48 4.95 18.16
CA ALA A 182 -2.23 4.55 19.55
C ALA A 182 -1.79 3.09 19.66
N VAL A 183 -2.48 2.18 18.96
CA VAL A 183 -2.10 0.76 18.90
C VAL A 183 -0.79 0.57 18.12
N GLY A 184 -0.62 1.25 16.99
CA GLY A 184 0.59 1.14 16.17
C GLY A 184 1.86 1.58 16.90
N LEU A 185 1.78 2.65 17.68
CA LEU A 185 2.91 3.20 18.44
C LEU A 185 3.39 2.25 19.55
N SER A 186 2.50 1.48 20.17
CA SER A 186 2.89 0.45 21.15
C SER A 186 3.85 -0.61 20.59
N ARG A 187 3.95 -0.76 19.26
CA ARG A 187 4.90 -1.69 18.62
C ARG A 187 6.34 -1.21 18.68
N PHE A 188 6.54 0.06 19.01
CA PHE A 188 7.85 0.70 19.13
C PHE A 188 8.29 0.85 20.58
N GLU A 189 7.43 0.57 21.56
CA GLU A 189 7.77 0.60 22.98
C GLU A 189 8.86 -0.43 23.31
N GLU A 190 9.58 -0.22 24.41
CA GLU A 190 10.56 -1.18 24.92
C GLU A 190 9.89 -2.50 25.29
N ALA A 191 10.62 -3.61 25.13
CA ALA A 191 10.14 -4.88 25.67
C ALA A 191 10.15 -4.82 27.21
N PRO A 192 9.09 -5.30 27.89
CA PRO A 192 9.11 -5.37 29.35
C PRO A 192 10.33 -6.19 29.80
N ARG A 193 11.08 -5.65 30.76
CA ARG A 193 12.24 -6.33 31.35
C ARG A 193 11.74 -7.62 32.01
N ALA A 194 12.26 -8.76 31.55
CA ALA A 194 12.03 -10.07 32.15
C ALA A 194 12.74 -10.17 33.51
#